data_AF-A0A8W8J6Q0-F1
#
_entry.id   AF-A0A8W8J6Q0-F1
#
_cell.length_a   1.000
_cell.length_b   1.000
_cell.length_c   1.000
_cell.angle_alpha   90.00
_cell.angle_beta   90.00
_cell.angle_gamma   90.00
#
_symmetry.space_group_name_H-M   'P 1'
#
loop_
_entity.id
_entity.type
_entity.pdbx_description
1 polymer ?
#
loop_
_entity_poly.entity_id
_entity_poly.type
_entity_poly.pdbx_seq_one_letter_code
_entity_poly.pdbx_strand_id
1 'polypeptide(L)'
;MGPTIIMIKEMLKDLLRFLFIAVFVVLGVGIYYHANIWPDHQSIWSDDWNNWRIWPIIYFPYWQLYAELNLDTLDANCTKNRTIWENDPSKNGCLQEDWTVQAIAGIYVLFSSLLLVNLVIAMFRVRENSEKLWHFQRYTVICDYNRRIPSPFNLIPRLVQLIFLLKRDCSCDIKIGHTEIDLMNTKEKRKKSALQKNFQKIISFRSYNTK
;
A
#
# COMPACT_ATOMS: atom_id res chain seq x y z
N MET A 1 15.53 10.33 -6.27
CA MET A 1 15.01 9.00 -5.86
C MET A 1 14.30 9.00 -4.51
N GLY A 2 14.68 9.80 -3.50
CA GLY A 2 14.00 9.83 -2.20
C GLY A 2 12.49 10.20 -2.19
N PRO A 3 12.07 11.34 -2.76
CA PRO A 3 10.68 11.80 -2.66
C PRO A 3 9.67 10.89 -3.38
N THR A 4 10.08 10.16 -4.42
CA THR A 4 9.24 9.19 -5.13
C THR A 4 8.90 7.98 -4.27
N ILE A 5 9.83 7.52 -3.42
CA ILE A 5 9.62 6.36 -2.53
C ILE A 5 8.64 6.69 -1.41
N ILE A 6 8.82 7.87 -0.80
CA ILE A 6 7.94 8.36 0.28
C ILE A 6 6.49 8.50 -0.21
N MET A 7 6.34 8.98 -1.44
CA MET A 7 5.04 9.09 -2.10
C MET A 7 4.41 7.72 -2.36
N ILE A 8 5.16 6.76 -2.90
CA ILE A 8 4.67 5.39 -3.15
C ILE A 8 4.24 4.70 -1.84
N LYS A 9 4.96 4.93 -0.74
CA LYS A 9 4.61 4.35 0.57
C LYS A 9 3.24 4.81 1.07
N GLU A 10 2.93 6.10 0.92
CA GLU A 10 1.64 6.63 1.37
C GLU A 10 0.48 6.06 0.54
N MET A 11 0.71 5.88 -0.77
CA MET A 11 -0.24 5.28 -1.70
C MET A 11 -0.48 3.79 -1.40
N LEU A 12 0.58 3.06 -1.03
CA LEU A 12 0.51 1.64 -0.69
C LEU A 12 -0.28 1.41 0.60
N LYS A 13 -0.23 2.33 1.57
CA LYS A 13 -0.97 2.22 2.82
C LYS A 13 -2.49 2.19 2.59
N ASP A 14 -2.97 3.00 1.66
CA ASP A 14 -4.39 3.01 1.29
C ASP A 14 -4.78 1.74 0.55
N LEU A 15 -3.93 1.25 -0.36
CA LEU A 15 -4.14 -0.03 -1.07
C LEU A 15 -4.17 -1.23 -0.10
N LEU A 16 -3.29 -1.24 0.91
CA LEU A 16 -3.17 -2.32 1.87
C LEU A 16 -4.44 -2.49 2.73
N ARG A 17 -5.15 -1.38 3.00
CA ARG A 17 -6.45 -1.41 3.70
C ARG A 17 -7.53 -2.13 2.88
N PHE A 18 -7.57 -1.90 1.56
CA PHE A 18 -8.50 -2.59 0.66
C PHE A 18 -8.11 -4.07 0.48
N LEU A 19 -6.81 -4.34 0.37
CA LEU A 19 -6.28 -5.70 0.26
C LEU A 19 -6.69 -6.55 1.48
N PHE A 20 -6.67 -5.98 2.68
CA PHE A 20 -7.09 -6.69 3.89
C PHE A 20 -8.55 -7.18 3.82
N ILE A 21 -9.46 -6.37 3.26
CA ILE A 21 -10.86 -6.75 3.04
C ILE A 21 -10.96 -7.87 2.00
N ALA A 22 -10.19 -7.76 0.90
CA ALA A 22 -10.17 -8.80 -0.13
C ALA A 22 -9.68 -10.14 0.44
N VAL A 23 -8.61 -10.15 1.24
CA VAL A 23 -8.11 -11.36 1.90
C VAL A 23 -9.17 -11.96 2.83
N PHE A 24 -9.89 -11.15 3.59
CA PHE A 24 -10.96 -11.64 4.46
C PHE A 24 -12.07 -12.36 3.68
N VAL A 25 -12.44 -11.82 2.51
CA VAL A 25 -13.46 -12.41 1.62
C VAL A 25 -12.96 -13.71 1.00
N VAL A 26 -11.71 -13.74 0.51
CA VAL A 26 -11.07 -14.95 -0.04
C VAL A 26 -11.04 -16.07 1.00
N LEU A 27 -10.63 -15.77 2.23
CA LEU A 27 -10.60 -16.75 3.33
C LEU A 27 -12.01 -17.24 3.68
N GLY A 28 -13.01 -16.35 3.72
CA GLY A 28 -14.40 -16.74 3.99
C GLY A 28 -14.94 -17.77 2.99
N VAL A 29 -14.72 -17.54 1.69
CA VAL A 29 -15.13 -18.47 0.63
C VAL A 29 -14.28 -19.75 0.63
N GLY A 30 -12.98 -19.64 0.90
CA GLY A 30 -12.09 -20.79 1.05
C GLY A 30 -12.52 -21.73 2.18
N ILE A 31 -12.89 -21.17 3.34
CA ILE A 31 -13.41 -21.93 4.49
C ILE A 31 -14.76 -22.58 4.13
N TYR A 32 -15.62 -21.86 3.41
CA TYR A 32 -16.89 -22.41 2.92
C TYR A 32 -16.67 -23.65 2.03
N TYR A 33 -15.75 -23.58 1.06
CA TYR A 33 -15.44 -24.75 0.22
C TYR A 33 -14.84 -25.90 1.02
N HIS A 34 -13.95 -25.61 1.98
CA HIS A 34 -13.39 -26.65 2.84
C HIS A 34 -14.46 -27.34 3.68
N ALA A 35 -15.39 -26.58 4.24
CA ALA A 35 -16.51 -27.11 5.02
C ALA A 35 -17.45 -27.99 4.16
N ASN A 36 -17.63 -27.66 2.88
CA ASN A 36 -18.49 -28.42 1.99
C ASN A 36 -17.84 -29.71 1.45
N ILE A 37 -16.55 -29.67 1.14
CA ILE A 37 -15.81 -30.81 0.54
C ILE A 37 -15.35 -31.81 1.61
N TRP A 38 -15.05 -31.34 2.83
CA TRP A 38 -14.48 -32.15 3.92
C TRP A 38 -15.24 -31.96 5.25
N PRO A 39 -16.47 -32.50 5.39
CA PRO A 39 -17.36 -32.17 6.50
C PRO A 39 -16.92 -32.64 7.91
N ASP A 40 -15.90 -33.49 8.08
CA ASP A 40 -15.56 -34.07 9.40
C ASP A 40 -14.04 -34.10 9.72
N HIS A 41 -13.24 -33.33 8.97
CA HIS A 41 -11.80 -33.25 9.22
C HIS A 41 -11.42 -32.12 10.17
N GLN A 42 -10.88 -32.49 11.33
CA GLN A 42 -10.63 -31.55 12.43
C GLN A 42 -9.25 -30.87 12.40
N SER A 43 -8.27 -31.45 11.69
CA SER A 43 -6.90 -30.91 11.65
C SER A 43 -6.64 -30.05 10.40
N ILE A 44 -6.69 -28.73 10.55
CA ILE A 44 -6.26 -27.77 9.52
C ILE A 44 -4.73 -27.81 9.34
N TRP A 45 -4.02 -28.00 10.45
CA TRP A 45 -2.58 -28.06 10.56
C TRP A 45 -2.19 -29.53 10.75
N SER A 46 -1.43 -30.09 9.82
CA SER A 46 -0.80 -31.40 9.95
C SER A 46 0.66 -31.24 10.40
N ASP A 47 1.28 -32.31 10.89
CA ASP A 47 2.67 -32.28 11.35
C ASP A 47 3.67 -31.92 10.24
N ASP A 48 3.30 -32.13 8.97
CA ASP A 48 4.09 -31.75 7.81
C ASP A 48 3.52 -30.49 7.13
N TRP A 49 4.33 -29.42 7.07
CA TRP A 49 3.98 -28.14 6.43
C TRP A 49 3.48 -28.31 4.99
N ASN A 50 4.05 -29.28 4.27
CA ASN A 50 3.73 -29.49 2.87
C ASN A 50 2.33 -30.07 2.66
N ASN A 51 1.74 -30.66 3.70
CA ASN A 51 0.43 -31.30 3.66
C ASN A 51 -0.63 -30.51 4.45
N TRP A 52 -0.39 -29.22 4.67
CA TRP A 52 -1.35 -28.35 5.33
C TRP A 52 -2.56 -28.06 4.45
N ARG A 53 -3.75 -28.21 5.01
CA ARG A 53 -5.01 -27.96 4.30
C ARG A 53 -5.33 -26.49 4.12
N ILE A 54 -4.54 -25.58 4.70
CA ILE A 54 -4.65 -24.15 4.41
C ILE A 54 -4.32 -23.83 2.95
N TRP A 55 -3.47 -24.65 2.30
CA TRP A 55 -3.08 -24.46 0.90
C TRP A 55 -4.28 -24.56 -0.05
N PRO A 56 -5.09 -25.64 -0.05
CA PRO A 56 -6.28 -25.72 -0.89
C PRO A 56 -7.33 -24.65 -0.53
N ILE A 57 -7.46 -24.29 0.76
CA ILE A 57 -8.38 -23.21 1.22
C ILE A 57 -8.07 -21.87 0.52
N ILE A 58 -6.80 -21.55 0.28
CA ILE A 58 -6.39 -20.30 -0.38
C ILE A 58 -6.31 -20.48 -1.90
N TYR A 59 -5.84 -21.65 -2.36
CA TYR A 59 -5.57 -21.91 -3.78
C TYR A 59 -6.83 -21.85 -4.65
N PHE A 60 -7.92 -22.54 -4.27
CA PHE A 60 -9.15 -22.57 -5.06
C PHE A 60 -9.80 -21.19 -5.24
N PRO A 61 -10.10 -20.41 -4.19
CA PRO A 61 -10.68 -19.08 -4.36
C PRO A 61 -9.71 -18.09 -5.02
N TYR A 62 -8.40 -18.32 -4.95
CA TYR A 62 -7.40 -17.53 -5.68
C TYR A 62 -7.50 -17.74 -7.20
N TRP A 63 -7.53 -18.99 -7.70
CA TRP A 63 -7.69 -19.26 -9.14
C TRP A 63 -9.04 -18.78 -9.67
N GLN A 64 -10.07 -18.91 -8.85
CA GLN A 64 -11.39 -18.41 -9.17
C GLN A 64 -11.43 -16.88 -9.32
N LEU A 65 -10.52 -16.14 -8.68
CA LEU A 65 -10.39 -14.69 -8.87
C LEU A 65 -9.94 -14.34 -10.30
N TYR A 66 -9.21 -15.24 -10.96
CA TYR A 66 -8.85 -15.16 -12.38
C TYR A 66 -9.92 -15.74 -13.31
N ALA A 67 -11.11 -16.06 -12.79
CA ALA A 67 -12.20 -16.74 -13.48
C ALA A 67 -11.86 -18.17 -13.97
N GLU A 68 -10.83 -18.80 -13.39
CA GLU A 68 -10.50 -20.20 -13.64
C GLU A 68 -11.09 -21.06 -12.53
N LEU A 69 -12.13 -21.83 -12.85
CA LEU A 69 -12.93 -22.54 -11.85
C LEU A 69 -12.34 -23.89 -11.43
N ASN A 70 -11.37 -24.45 -12.18
CA ASN A 70 -10.62 -25.69 -11.87
C ASN A 70 -11.43 -26.83 -11.22
N LEU A 71 -12.73 -26.93 -11.52
CA LEU A 71 -13.65 -27.92 -10.95
C LEU A 71 -13.23 -29.34 -11.35
N ASP A 72 -12.71 -29.49 -12.57
CA ASP A 72 -12.24 -30.77 -13.11
C ASP A 72 -11.04 -31.33 -12.32
N THR A 73 -10.20 -30.46 -11.74
CA THR A 73 -9.03 -30.88 -10.94
C THR A 73 -9.40 -31.42 -9.57
N LEU A 74 -10.54 -30.97 -9.02
CA LEU A 74 -11.09 -31.50 -7.76
C LEU A 74 -11.70 -32.89 -7.97
N ASP A 75 -12.23 -33.17 -9.16
CA ASP A 75 -12.95 -34.40 -9.46
C ASP A 75 -12.05 -35.53 -10.01
N ALA A 76 -10.89 -35.19 -10.57
CA ALA A 76 -10.02 -36.13 -11.29
C ALA A 76 -9.39 -37.28 -10.47
N ASN A 77 -9.53 -37.32 -9.14
CA ASN A 77 -9.05 -38.42 -8.28
C ASN A 77 -9.77 -38.45 -6.92
N CYS A 78 -11.07 -38.14 -6.92
CA CYS A 78 -11.84 -38.05 -5.68
C CYS A 78 -12.47 -39.42 -5.30
N THR A 79 -12.68 -39.64 -3.99
CA THR A 79 -13.35 -40.84 -3.48
C THR A 79 -14.65 -40.44 -2.79
N LYS A 80 -15.78 -41.06 -3.18
CA LYS A 80 -17.09 -40.84 -2.53
C LYS A 80 -17.23 -41.59 -1.19
N ASN A 81 -16.35 -42.56 -0.93
CA ASN A 81 -16.40 -43.35 0.29
C ASN A 81 -15.82 -42.59 1.49
N ARG A 82 -16.71 -42.23 2.44
CA ARG A 82 -16.40 -41.46 3.65
C ARG A 82 -15.18 -41.98 4.41
N THR A 83 -15.14 -43.29 4.63
CA THR A 83 -14.10 -43.91 5.46
C THR A 83 -12.71 -43.86 4.82
N ILE A 84 -12.60 -43.61 3.51
CA ILE A 84 -11.32 -43.61 2.80
C ILE A 84 -10.67 -42.23 2.91
N TRP A 85 -11.41 -41.16 2.68
CA TRP A 85 -10.87 -39.80 2.79
C TRP A 85 -10.70 -39.35 4.25
N GLU A 86 -11.48 -39.89 5.20
CA GLU A 86 -11.28 -39.62 6.64
C GLU A 86 -9.96 -40.18 7.17
N ASN A 87 -9.60 -41.39 6.74
CA ASN A 87 -8.42 -42.11 7.24
C ASN A 87 -7.13 -41.75 6.48
N ASP A 88 -7.21 -41.41 5.20
CA ASP A 88 -6.06 -41.01 4.39
C ASP A 88 -6.09 -39.50 4.07
N PRO A 89 -5.20 -38.68 4.65
CA PRO A 89 -5.12 -37.25 4.34
C PRO A 89 -4.67 -36.96 2.91
N SER A 90 -4.15 -37.96 2.19
CA SER A 90 -3.75 -37.85 0.77
C SER A 90 -4.91 -37.99 -0.21
N LYS A 91 -6.10 -38.41 0.25
CA LYS A 91 -7.27 -38.64 -0.61
C LYS A 91 -8.32 -37.54 -0.41
N ASN A 92 -8.82 -37.03 -1.53
CA ASN A 92 -9.82 -35.96 -1.53
C ASN A 92 -11.24 -36.53 -1.56
N GLY A 93 -12.15 -35.91 -0.80
CA GLY A 93 -13.59 -36.14 -0.95
C GLY A 93 -14.06 -35.56 -2.28
N CYS A 94 -15.00 -36.24 -2.95
CA CYS A 94 -15.63 -35.69 -4.16
C CYS A 94 -16.46 -34.45 -3.80
N LEU A 95 -16.54 -33.49 -4.73
CA LEU A 95 -17.49 -32.40 -4.58
C LEU A 95 -18.90 -32.98 -4.44
N GLN A 96 -19.59 -32.56 -3.40
CA GLN A 96 -21.02 -32.76 -3.32
C GLN A 96 -21.66 -31.87 -4.40
N GLU A 97 -22.50 -32.44 -5.27
CA GLU A 97 -23.23 -31.69 -6.31
C GLU A 97 -24.32 -30.82 -5.67
N ASP A 98 -23.90 -29.78 -4.97
CA ASP A 98 -24.77 -28.79 -4.37
C ASP A 98 -24.80 -27.53 -5.24
N TRP A 99 -26.00 -27.12 -5.64
CA TRP A 99 -26.24 -25.88 -6.39
C TRP A 99 -25.71 -24.63 -5.66
N THR A 100 -25.59 -24.70 -4.33
CA THR A 100 -25.07 -23.63 -3.47
C THR A 100 -23.61 -23.31 -3.78
N VAL A 101 -22.78 -24.32 -4.07
CA VAL A 101 -21.38 -24.15 -4.41
C VAL A 101 -21.25 -23.34 -5.70
N GLN A 102 -22.03 -23.69 -6.73
CA GLN A 102 -22.04 -22.97 -8.00
C GLN A 102 -22.60 -21.55 -7.86
N ALA A 103 -23.64 -21.35 -7.05
CA ALA A 103 -24.20 -20.02 -6.80
C ALA A 103 -23.22 -19.10 -6.06
N ILE A 104 -22.59 -19.60 -4.99
CA ILE A 104 -21.56 -18.86 -4.24
C ILE A 104 -20.36 -18.57 -5.12
N ALA A 105 -19.98 -19.52 -5.97
CA ALA A 105 -18.91 -19.31 -6.92
C ALA A 105 -19.18 -18.13 -7.87
N GLY A 106 -20.40 -18.04 -8.42
CA GLY A 106 -20.81 -16.93 -9.26
C GLY A 106 -20.82 -15.59 -8.52
N ILE A 107 -21.41 -15.54 -7.33
CA ILE A 107 -21.47 -14.34 -6.49
C ILE A 107 -20.06 -13.86 -6.11
N TYR A 108 -19.16 -14.79 -5.77
CA TYR A 108 -17.78 -14.48 -5.41
C TYR A 108 -16.99 -13.87 -6.57
N VAL A 109 -17.11 -14.41 -7.78
CA VAL A 109 -16.42 -13.85 -8.97
C VAL A 109 -16.92 -12.44 -9.27
N LEU A 110 -18.24 -12.21 -9.18
CA LEU A 110 -18.83 -10.88 -9.35
C LEU A 110 -18.33 -9.89 -8.28
N PHE A 111 -18.39 -10.28 -7.01
CA PHE A 111 -17.97 -9.44 -5.90
C PHE A 111 -16.47 -9.13 -5.94
N SER A 112 -15.64 -10.12 -6.26
CA SER A 112 -14.19 -9.97 -6.43
C SER A 112 -13.85 -9.05 -7.60
N SER A 113 -14.61 -9.11 -8.70
CA SER A 113 -14.45 -8.20 -9.83
C SER A 113 -14.77 -6.75 -9.43
N LEU A 114 -15.82 -6.52 -8.65
CA LEU A 114 -16.14 -5.19 -8.12
C LEU A 114 -15.06 -4.68 -7.16
N LEU A 115 -14.52 -5.56 -6.30
CA LEU A 115 -13.39 -5.22 -5.43
C LEU A 115 -12.13 -4.87 -6.22
N LEU A 116 -11.79 -5.64 -7.25
CA LEU A 116 -10.62 -5.41 -8.09
C LEU A 116 -10.74 -4.09 -8.85
N VAL A 117 -11.90 -3.83 -9.46
CA VAL A 117 -12.18 -2.56 -10.13
C VAL A 117 -12.09 -1.40 -9.13
N ASN A 118 -12.64 -1.53 -7.93
CA ASN A 118 -12.48 -0.52 -6.88
C ASN A 118 -11.03 -0.28 -6.49
N LEU A 119 -10.21 -1.34 -6.43
CA LEU A 119 -8.78 -1.23 -6.16
C LEU A 119 -8.04 -0.50 -7.30
N VAL A 120 -8.37 -0.83 -8.55
CA VAL A 120 -7.79 -0.18 -9.74
C VAL A 120 -8.19 1.30 -9.80
N ILE A 121 -9.46 1.63 -9.58
CA ILE A 121 -9.94 3.01 -9.51
C ILE A 121 -9.24 3.75 -8.37
N ALA A 122 -9.14 3.14 -7.18
CA ALA A 122 -8.42 3.70 -6.06
C ALA A 122 -6.97 4.00 -6.46
N MET A 123 -6.27 3.06 -7.08
CA MET A 123 -4.90 3.22 -7.57
C MET A 123 -4.76 4.36 -8.58
N PHE A 124 -5.71 4.55 -9.49
CA PHE A 124 -5.69 5.69 -10.42
C PHE A 124 -5.88 7.03 -9.70
N ARG A 125 -6.86 7.14 -8.79
CA ARG A 125 -7.09 8.38 -8.01
C ARG A 125 -5.88 8.74 -7.14
N VAL A 126 -5.30 7.72 -6.53
CA VAL A 126 -4.11 7.76 -5.68
C VAL A 126 -2.93 8.24 -6.55
N ARG A 127 -2.67 7.61 -7.69
CA ARG A 127 -1.61 8.01 -8.63
C ARG A 127 -1.74 9.46 -9.13
N GLU A 128 -2.94 9.91 -9.49
CA GLU A 128 -3.20 11.29 -9.93
C GLU A 128 -2.87 12.33 -8.84
N ASN A 129 -3.28 12.06 -7.59
CA ASN A 129 -2.99 12.94 -6.46
C ASN A 129 -1.50 12.96 -6.12
N SER A 130 -0.82 11.82 -6.23
CA SER A 130 0.61 11.73 -5.98
C SER A 130 1.45 12.43 -7.03
N GLU A 131 1.10 12.32 -8.31
CA GLU A 131 1.83 13.00 -9.38
C GLU A 131 1.86 14.52 -9.16
N LYS A 132 0.73 15.11 -8.78
CA LYS A 132 0.62 16.54 -8.40
C LYS A 132 1.57 16.89 -7.24
N LEU A 133 1.61 16.04 -6.20
CA LEU A 133 2.49 16.24 -5.06
C LEU A 133 3.97 16.12 -5.44
N TRP A 134 4.31 15.16 -6.30
CA TRP A 134 5.66 14.96 -6.80
C TRP A 134 6.16 16.16 -7.61
N HIS A 135 5.33 16.69 -8.51
CA HIS A 135 5.68 17.88 -9.28
C HIS A 135 5.98 19.08 -8.36
N PHE A 136 5.19 19.27 -7.31
CA PHE A 136 5.42 20.33 -6.32
C PHE A 136 6.73 20.13 -5.54
N GLN A 137 6.99 18.90 -5.07
CA GLN A 137 8.24 18.57 -4.40
C GLN A 137 9.44 18.77 -5.31
N ARG A 138 9.36 18.31 -6.56
CA ARG A 138 10.41 18.46 -7.57
C ARG A 138 10.69 19.93 -7.87
N TYR A 139 9.66 20.73 -8.08
CA TYR A 139 9.81 22.18 -8.31
C TYR A 139 10.50 22.86 -7.14
N THR A 140 10.10 22.52 -5.90
CA THR A 140 10.72 23.07 -4.70
C THR A 140 12.21 22.75 -4.62
N VAL A 141 12.61 21.52 -4.95
CA VAL A 141 14.01 21.09 -4.96
C VAL A 141 14.80 21.80 -6.05
N ILE A 142 14.26 21.90 -7.26
CA ILE A 142 14.92 22.61 -8.37
C ILE A 142 15.12 24.09 -8.03
N CYS A 143 14.10 24.74 -7.46
CA CYS A 143 14.18 26.14 -7.03
C CYS A 143 15.22 26.33 -5.90
N ASP A 144 15.29 25.40 -4.95
CA ASP A 144 16.31 25.43 -3.88
C ASP A 144 17.72 25.24 -4.45
N TYR A 145 17.88 24.39 -5.47
CA TYR A 145 19.16 24.16 -6.13
C TYR A 145 19.60 25.36 -6.96
N ASN A 146 18.67 26.02 -7.66
CA ASN A 146 18.97 27.22 -8.45
C ASN A 146 19.43 28.41 -7.59
N ARG A 147 18.99 28.47 -6.33
CA ARG A 147 19.45 29.48 -5.36
C ARG A 147 20.74 29.12 -4.64
N ARG A 148 21.20 27.87 -4.72
CA ARG A 148 22.41 27.41 -4.02
C ARG A 148 23.63 27.59 -4.89
N ILE A 149 24.64 28.26 -4.34
CA ILE A 149 25.97 28.34 -4.93
C ILE A 149 26.60 26.93 -4.89
N PRO A 150 27.26 26.47 -5.97
CA PRO A 150 27.87 25.15 -6.02
C PRO A 150 28.82 24.89 -4.85
N SER A 151 28.81 23.65 -4.35
CA SER A 151 29.56 23.15 -3.18
C SER A 151 30.96 23.75 -2.97
N PRO A 152 31.86 23.81 -3.99
CA PRO A 152 33.21 24.36 -3.79
C PRO A 152 33.24 25.85 -3.43
N PHE A 153 32.26 26.65 -3.84
CA PHE A 153 32.24 28.11 -3.62
C PHE A 153 31.33 28.55 -2.45
N ASN A 154 30.69 27.60 -1.75
CA ASN A 154 29.81 27.88 -0.62
C ASN A 154 30.56 28.29 0.67
N LEU A 155 31.89 28.32 0.63
CA LEU A 155 32.75 28.82 1.71
C LEU A 155 32.98 30.33 1.60
N ILE A 156 33.05 30.89 0.38
CA ILE A 156 33.32 32.32 0.16
C ILE A 156 32.30 33.24 0.84
N PRO A 157 30.97 33.08 0.66
CA PRO A 157 30.00 33.94 1.33
C PRO A 157 30.00 33.76 2.87
N ARG A 158 30.29 32.54 3.36
CA ARG A 158 30.45 32.29 4.80
C ARG A 158 31.70 32.95 5.37
N LEU A 159 32.81 32.93 4.64
CA LEU A 159 34.06 33.60 5.02
C LEU A 159 33.91 35.13 4.97
N VAL A 160 33.23 35.66 3.94
CA VAL A 160 32.94 37.10 3.85
C VAL A 160 32.04 37.56 5.01
N GLN A 161 31.00 36.79 5.36
CA GLN A 161 30.19 37.06 6.56
C GLN A 161 31.04 37.03 7.85
N LEU A 162 31.91 36.03 8.00
CA LEU A 162 32.79 35.91 9.17
C LEU A 162 33.76 37.10 9.29
N ILE A 163 34.36 37.53 8.18
CA ILE A 163 35.26 38.70 8.13
C ILE A 163 34.49 39.99 8.43
N PHE A 164 33.26 40.12 7.93
CA PHE A 164 32.42 41.28 8.19
C PHE A 164 32.00 41.35 9.67
N LEU A 165 31.73 40.21 10.31
CA LEU A 165 31.43 40.11 11.74
C LEU A 165 32.66 40.47 12.59
N LEU A 166 33.84 39.94 12.26
CA LEU A 166 35.09 40.26 12.97
C LEU A 166 35.48 41.75 12.85
N LYS A 167 35.21 42.39 11.71
CA LYS A 167 35.41 43.84 11.56
C LYS A 167 34.40 44.68 12.33
N ARG A 168 33.24 44.11 12.67
CA ARG A 168 32.16 44.82 13.35
C ARG A 168 32.26 44.82 14.87
N ASP A 169 33.14 44.02 15.45
CA ASP A 169 33.46 44.11 16.88
C ASP A 169 34.33 45.34 17.24
N CYS A 170 34.75 46.14 16.24
CA CYS A 170 35.41 47.43 16.44
C CYS A 170 34.47 48.65 16.38
N SER A 171 33.20 48.49 15.97
CA SER A 171 32.20 49.57 16.00
C SER A 171 30.85 49.03 16.43
N CYS A 172 30.35 49.52 17.55
CA CYS A 172 29.03 49.18 18.09
C CYS A 172 27.91 49.28 17.04
N ASP A 173 26.93 48.40 17.21
CA ASP A 173 25.68 48.20 16.45
C ASP A 173 25.76 47.56 15.06
N ILE A 174 25.12 46.39 14.92
CA ILE A 174 24.23 45.90 13.83
C ILE A 174 23.82 44.44 14.23
N LYS A 175 23.44 44.14 15.48
CA LYS A 175 22.95 42.77 15.82
C LYS A 175 21.70 42.36 15.01
N ILE A 176 20.91 43.36 14.64
CA ILE A 176 20.44 43.72 13.29
C ILE A 176 20.30 42.57 12.25
N GLY A 177 21.10 42.64 11.19
CA GLY A 177 20.87 41.92 9.93
C GLY A 177 21.27 40.45 9.86
N HIS A 178 22.21 39.95 10.68
CA HIS A 178 22.62 38.52 10.61
C HIS A 178 21.59 37.61 11.29
N THR A 179 21.11 38.04 12.46
CA THR A 179 19.94 37.44 13.11
C THR A 179 18.74 37.52 12.18
N GLU A 180 18.55 38.62 11.46
CA GLU A 180 17.46 38.77 10.50
C GLU A 180 17.54 37.79 9.33
N ILE A 181 18.72 37.58 8.73
CA ILE A 181 18.91 36.65 7.60
C ILE A 181 18.71 35.19 8.05
N ASP A 182 19.26 34.79 9.19
CA ASP A 182 19.06 33.42 9.72
C ASP A 182 17.62 33.20 10.17
N LEU A 183 16.97 34.25 10.70
CA LEU A 183 15.57 34.22 11.11
C LEU A 183 14.64 34.30 9.88
N MET A 184 15.05 34.95 8.78
CA MET A 184 14.38 34.90 7.48
C MET A 184 14.50 33.52 6.84
N ASN A 185 15.69 32.91 6.82
CA ASN A 185 15.90 31.55 6.33
C ASN A 185 15.11 30.52 7.17
N THR A 186 15.06 30.71 8.49
CA THR A 186 14.28 29.88 9.40
C THR A 186 12.78 30.10 9.23
N LYS A 187 12.34 31.35 9.04
CA LYS A 187 10.94 31.69 8.72
C LYS A 187 10.53 31.15 7.34
N GLU A 188 11.41 31.14 6.35
CA GLU A 188 11.17 30.61 5.01
C GLU A 188 11.10 29.08 5.04
N LYS A 189 11.96 28.39 5.80
CA LYS A 189 11.83 26.96 6.11
C LYS A 189 10.53 26.62 6.84
N ARG A 190 10.15 27.43 7.85
CA ARG A 190 8.88 27.26 8.58
C ARG A 190 7.68 27.54 7.69
N LYS A 191 7.74 28.53 6.79
CA LYS A 191 6.71 28.80 5.78
C LYS A 191 6.62 27.68 4.75
N LYS A 192 7.75 27.14 4.24
CA LYS A 192 7.75 25.99 3.32
C LYS A 192 7.13 24.75 3.97
N SER A 193 7.49 24.45 5.22
CA SER A 193 6.92 23.31 5.95
C SER A 193 5.46 23.53 6.35
N ALA A 194 5.04 24.76 6.68
CA ALA A 194 3.64 25.11 6.89
C ALA A 194 2.83 25.08 5.59
N LEU A 195 3.40 25.51 4.47
CA LEU A 195 2.80 25.45 3.14
C LEU A 195 2.66 24.00 2.68
N GLN A 196 3.66 23.14 2.93
CA GLN A 196 3.54 21.70 2.72
C GLN A 196 2.43 21.09 3.59
N LYS A 197 2.35 21.45 4.88
CA LYS A 197 1.27 20.99 5.77
C LYS A 197 -0.10 21.49 5.34
N ASN A 198 -0.20 22.72 4.85
CA ASN A 198 -1.44 23.30 4.34
C ASN A 198 -1.86 22.67 3.01
N PHE A 199 -0.92 22.43 2.10
CA PHE A 199 -1.18 21.67 0.87
C PHE A 199 -1.62 20.25 1.18
N GLN A 200 -0.96 19.56 2.11
CA GLN A 200 -1.40 18.23 2.55
C GLN A 200 -2.77 18.27 3.24
N LYS A 201 -3.07 19.30 4.03
CA LYS A 201 -4.41 19.54 4.57
C LYS A 201 -5.45 19.76 3.47
N ILE A 202 -5.18 20.59 2.47
CA ILE A 202 -6.09 20.86 1.35
C ILE A 202 -6.35 19.60 0.53
N ILE A 203 -5.31 18.79 0.28
CA ILE A 203 -5.45 17.50 -0.41
C ILE A 203 -6.29 16.53 0.43
N SER A 204 -6.08 16.48 1.75
CA SER A 204 -6.90 15.65 2.65
C SER A 204 -8.37 16.11 2.73
N PHE A 205 -8.62 17.42 2.73
CA PHE A 205 -9.99 17.99 2.73
C PHE A 205 -10.71 17.71 1.41
N ARG A 206 -10.00 17.80 0.28
CA ARG A 206 -10.55 17.52 -1.05
C ARG A 206 -10.88 16.04 -1.24
N SER A 207 -10.11 15.15 -0.61
CA SER A 207 -10.40 13.72 -0.56
C SER A 207 -11.63 13.36 0.28
N TYR A 208 -12.02 14.22 1.23
CA TYR A 208 -13.20 14.01 2.08
C TYR A 208 -14.50 14.52 1.43
N ASN A 209 -14.42 15.62 0.67
CA ASN A 209 -15.56 16.24 -0.04
C ASN A 209 -15.90 15.61 -1.40
N THR A 210 -15.16 14.57 -1.83
CA THR A 210 -15.39 13.85 -3.10
C THR A 210 -15.78 12.38 -2.87
N LYS A 211 -16.28 12.07 -1.67
CA LYS A 211 -17.12 10.91 -1.36
C LYS A 211 -18.56 11.39 -1.25
#